data_AF-A0A0D2DXX8-F1
#
_entry.id   AF-A0A0D2DXX8-F1
#
_cell.length_a   1.000
_cell.length_b   1.000
_cell.length_c   1.000
_cell.angle_alpha   90.00
_cell.angle_beta   90.00
_cell.angle_gamma   90.00
#
_symmetry.space_group_name_H-M   'P 1'
#
loop_
_entity.id
_entity.type
_entity.pdbx_description
1 polymer ?
#
loop_
_entity_poly.entity_id
_entity_poly.type
_entity_poly.pdbx_seq_one_letter_code
_entity_poly.pdbx_strand_id
1 'polypeptide(L)'
;MKDRLEGVSGDQLSDDFIFGIIMATVAESRISPPGVSNIHLKAYEAVVAARGGLRAILLASADPIPHTSHLMPLVVSDPLPDEVVLWEHHSDQAIDVLQFLAKGENKVDPSKLIFSTTGKQVPHKSERASSLKLTMDDDLYPPLASKAIEPFLQPDIWEYPRYTKISSHFLALFIMVSTLWKLRRTSLLQRFFLDRADTLFVKSSALDSDGKYMITLEGFSWLVIKAGFEVYEAFGDKKVIHCNKVDMLMDAASGLKLLMVCDEPVRRDLIAFLCRCLLDIREMPSIDSD
;
A
#
# COMPACT_ATOMS: atom_id res chain seq x y z
N MET A 1 -7.00 3.71 -27.47
CA MET A 1 -5.61 3.31 -27.12
C MET A 1 -5.60 1.90 -26.55
N LYS A 2 -6.41 1.61 -25.52
CA LYS A 2 -6.66 0.26 -25.00
C LYS A 2 -6.85 -0.80 -26.09
N ASP A 3 -7.79 -0.59 -27.02
CA ASP A 3 -8.06 -1.53 -28.13
C ASP A 3 -6.86 -1.77 -29.06
N ARG A 4 -5.95 -0.78 -29.18
CA ARG A 4 -4.73 -0.93 -29.99
C ARG A 4 -3.65 -1.73 -29.26
N LEU A 5 -3.66 -1.74 -27.93
CA LEU A 5 -2.66 -2.41 -27.09
C LEU A 5 -3.06 -3.85 -26.77
N GLU A 6 -4.36 -4.13 -26.65
CA GLU A 6 -4.88 -5.49 -26.41
C GLU A 6 -4.55 -6.47 -27.54
N GLY A 7 -4.26 -5.97 -28.75
CA GLY A 7 -3.84 -6.79 -29.91
C GLY A 7 -2.33 -7.01 -30.03
N VAL A 8 -1.50 -6.40 -29.20
CA VAL A 8 -0.03 -6.49 -29.27
C VAL A 8 0.44 -7.68 -28.43
N SER A 9 1.26 -8.58 -29.00
CA SER A 9 1.89 -9.64 -28.22
C SER A 9 2.81 -9.04 -27.16
N GLY A 10 2.70 -9.47 -25.90
CA GLY A 10 3.47 -8.90 -24.78
C GLY A 10 4.97 -8.78 -25.00
N ASP A 11 5.57 -9.69 -25.78
CA ASP A 11 7.01 -9.65 -26.10
C ASP A 11 7.45 -8.44 -26.93
N GLN A 12 6.50 -7.74 -27.57
CA GLN A 12 6.77 -6.52 -28.36
C GLN A 12 6.76 -5.24 -27.52
N LEU A 13 6.27 -5.30 -26.27
CA LEU A 13 6.22 -4.13 -25.39
C LEU A 13 7.48 -4.13 -24.50
N SER A 14 8.42 -3.24 -24.81
CA SER A 14 9.67 -3.10 -24.05
C SER A 14 9.44 -2.48 -22.68
N ASP A 15 10.35 -2.74 -21.73
CA ASP A 15 10.29 -2.13 -20.40
C ASP A 15 10.37 -0.58 -20.50
N ASP A 16 11.17 -0.05 -21.44
CA ASP A 16 11.23 1.40 -21.74
C ASP A 16 9.87 1.99 -22.12
N PHE A 17 9.06 1.23 -22.87
CA PHE A 17 7.70 1.66 -23.23
C PHE A 17 6.79 1.72 -21.99
N ILE A 18 6.89 0.72 -21.09
CA ILE A 18 6.14 0.69 -19.84
C ILE A 18 6.54 1.87 -18.94
N PHE A 19 7.84 2.09 -18.76
CA PHE A 19 8.34 3.23 -17.99
C PHE A 19 7.95 4.56 -18.62
N GLY A 20 7.91 4.66 -19.95
CA GLY A 20 7.39 5.82 -20.67
C GLY A 20 5.93 6.14 -20.30
N ILE A 21 5.08 5.12 -20.23
CA ILE A 21 3.67 5.28 -19.79
C ILE A 21 3.63 5.70 -18.31
N ILE A 22 4.39 5.05 -17.43
CA ILE A 22 4.43 5.41 -16.00
C ILE A 22 4.84 6.88 -15.83
N MET A 23 5.91 7.32 -16.51
CA MET A 23 6.37 8.70 -16.48
C MET A 23 5.30 9.66 -17.00
N ALA A 24 4.60 9.32 -18.09
CA ALA A 24 3.49 10.11 -18.61
C ALA A 24 2.35 10.23 -17.58
N THR A 25 1.94 9.13 -16.93
CA THR A 25 0.91 9.16 -15.87
C THR A 25 1.31 10.10 -14.73
N VAL A 26 2.56 10.02 -14.27
CA VAL A 26 3.08 10.87 -13.17
C VAL A 26 3.21 12.33 -13.57
N ALA A 27 3.60 12.61 -14.81
CA ALA A 27 3.69 13.98 -15.30
C ALA A 27 2.29 14.60 -15.44
N GLU A 28 1.37 13.89 -16.10
CA GLU A 28 0.02 14.35 -16.37
C GLU A 28 -0.81 14.52 -15.09
N SER A 29 -0.66 13.65 -14.09
CA SER A 29 -1.37 13.80 -12.81
C SER A 29 -1.02 15.09 -12.05
N ARG A 30 0.11 15.74 -12.39
CA ARG A 30 0.54 16.99 -11.76
C ARG A 30 0.04 18.25 -12.46
N ILE A 31 -0.22 18.17 -13.76
CA ILE A 31 -0.50 19.36 -14.60
C ILE A 31 -1.88 19.31 -15.27
N SER A 32 -2.50 18.13 -15.34
CA SER A 32 -3.75 17.88 -16.05
C SER A 32 -4.86 17.44 -15.11
N PRO A 33 -6.14 17.62 -15.50
CA PRO A 33 -7.26 17.09 -14.75
C PRO A 33 -7.21 15.56 -14.61
N PRO A 34 -7.87 14.98 -13.58
CA PRO A 34 -7.85 13.54 -13.30
C PRO A 34 -8.12 12.65 -14.53
N GLY A 35 -9.03 13.07 -15.41
CA GLY A 35 -9.39 12.31 -16.62
C GLY A 35 -8.22 11.97 -17.53
N VAL A 36 -7.22 12.85 -17.67
CA VAL A 36 -6.04 12.60 -18.52
C VAL A 36 -5.15 11.53 -17.88
N SER A 37 -4.84 11.68 -16.59
CA SER A 37 -4.03 10.69 -15.85
C SER A 37 -4.70 9.30 -15.83
N ASN A 38 -6.03 9.22 -15.80
CA ASN A 38 -6.76 7.95 -15.86
C ASN A 38 -6.73 7.29 -17.24
N ILE A 39 -6.63 8.06 -18.33
CA ILE A 39 -6.39 7.47 -19.67
C ILE A 39 -5.04 6.75 -19.68
N HIS A 40 -4.01 7.35 -19.08
CA HIS A 40 -2.69 6.72 -18.98
C HIS A 40 -2.68 5.54 -18.01
N LEU A 41 -3.42 5.60 -16.90
CA LEU A 41 -3.61 4.44 -16.02
C LEU A 41 -4.26 3.26 -16.76
N LYS A 42 -5.34 3.49 -17.51
CA LYS A 42 -6.00 2.45 -18.31
C LYS A 42 -5.08 1.87 -19.38
N ALA A 43 -4.25 2.70 -20.00
CA ALA A 43 -3.23 2.25 -20.94
C ALA A 43 -2.15 1.41 -20.25
N TYR A 44 -1.68 1.84 -19.08
CA TYR A 44 -0.73 1.10 -18.25
C TYR A 44 -1.26 -0.28 -17.87
N GLU A 45 -2.49 -0.35 -17.35
CA GLU A 45 -3.11 -1.62 -16.96
C GLU A 45 -3.26 -2.58 -18.16
N ALA A 46 -3.64 -2.06 -19.33
CA ALA A 46 -3.73 -2.86 -20.56
C ALA A 46 -2.35 -3.42 -20.98
N VAL A 47 -1.29 -2.61 -20.89
CA VAL A 47 0.08 -3.05 -21.19
C VAL A 47 0.57 -4.10 -20.20
N VAL A 48 0.32 -3.90 -18.91
CA VAL A 48 0.66 -4.87 -17.87
C VAL A 48 -0.07 -6.19 -18.11
N ALA A 49 -1.36 -6.15 -18.45
CA ALA A 49 -2.13 -7.34 -18.79
C ALA A 49 -1.58 -8.05 -20.04
N ALA A 50 -1.22 -7.31 -21.09
CA ALA A 50 -0.62 -7.85 -22.32
C ALA A 50 0.74 -8.53 -22.07
N ARG A 51 1.50 -8.08 -21.06
CA ARG A 51 2.77 -8.67 -20.59
C ARG A 51 2.59 -9.88 -19.66
N GLY A 52 1.37 -10.40 -19.51
CA GLY A 52 1.07 -11.55 -18.66
C GLY A 52 0.72 -11.21 -17.21
N GLY A 53 0.61 -9.92 -16.88
CA GLY A 53 0.29 -9.42 -15.54
C GLY A 53 1.48 -8.79 -14.81
N LEU A 54 1.19 -8.09 -13.73
CA LEU A 54 2.20 -7.37 -12.97
C LEU A 54 3.22 -8.34 -12.35
N ARG A 55 2.76 -9.48 -11.81
CA ARG A 55 3.66 -10.48 -11.23
C ARG A 55 4.69 -10.98 -12.24
N ALA A 56 4.27 -11.21 -13.48
CA ALA A 56 5.16 -11.71 -14.53
C ALA A 56 6.27 -10.69 -14.85
N ILE A 57 5.91 -9.41 -14.98
CA ILE A 57 6.87 -8.31 -15.18
C ILE A 57 7.86 -8.23 -14.02
N LEU A 58 7.36 -8.23 -12.78
CA LEU A 58 8.20 -8.10 -11.59
C LEU A 58 9.15 -9.29 -11.41
N LEU A 59 8.68 -10.52 -11.68
CA LEU A 59 9.50 -11.73 -11.58
C LEU A 59 10.57 -11.82 -12.68
N ALA A 60 10.30 -11.28 -13.86
CA ALA A 60 11.24 -11.28 -14.98
C ALA A 60 12.46 -10.37 -14.75
N SER A 61 12.41 -9.47 -13.76
CA SER A 61 13.48 -8.54 -13.51
C SER A 61 14.50 -8.99 -12.48
N ALA A 62 15.74 -8.51 -12.66
CA ALA A 62 16.87 -8.77 -11.77
C ALA A 62 16.91 -7.86 -10.53
N ASP A 63 16.29 -6.67 -10.58
CA ASP A 63 16.30 -5.71 -9.47
C ASP A 63 14.86 -5.21 -9.16
N PRO A 64 14.35 -5.40 -7.95
CA PRO A 64 13.01 -4.97 -7.56
C PRO A 64 12.87 -3.45 -7.33
N ILE A 65 13.94 -2.71 -7.08
CA ILE A 65 13.86 -1.26 -6.77
C ILE A 65 13.33 -0.45 -7.97
N PRO A 66 13.81 -0.63 -9.21
CA PRO A 66 13.22 -0.02 -10.40
C PRO A 66 11.71 -0.25 -10.53
N HIS A 67 11.17 -1.31 -9.91
CA HIS A 67 9.78 -1.70 -10.06
C HIS A 67 8.82 -1.13 -9.05
N THR A 68 9.30 -0.43 -8.02
CA THR A 68 8.38 0.35 -7.18
C THR A 68 7.66 1.43 -7.99
N SER A 69 8.22 1.80 -9.15
CA SER A 69 7.59 2.66 -10.14
C SER A 69 6.25 2.12 -10.67
N HIS A 70 6.02 0.79 -10.65
CA HIS A 70 4.74 0.19 -11.02
C HIS A 70 3.59 0.50 -10.04
N LEU A 71 3.90 1.00 -8.84
CA LEU A 71 2.88 1.50 -7.91
C LEU A 71 2.45 2.93 -8.29
N MET A 72 3.29 3.69 -9.00
CA MET A 72 3.05 5.10 -9.26
C MET A 72 1.74 5.41 -9.97
N PRO A 73 1.35 4.68 -11.04
CA PRO A 73 0.06 4.93 -11.68
C PRO A 73 -1.12 4.84 -10.70
N LEU A 74 -1.05 3.93 -9.73
CA LEU A 74 -2.11 3.74 -8.72
C LEU A 74 -2.02 4.76 -7.58
N VAL A 75 -0.84 5.32 -7.30
CA VAL A 75 -0.65 6.35 -6.27
C VAL A 75 -1.11 7.72 -6.77
N VAL A 76 -0.87 8.04 -8.04
CA VAL A 76 -1.06 9.40 -8.56
C VAL A 76 -2.36 9.62 -9.33
N SER A 77 -3.01 8.58 -9.83
CA SER A 77 -4.25 8.71 -10.61
C SER A 77 -5.46 8.82 -9.68
N ASP A 78 -5.97 10.04 -9.56
CA ASP A 78 -7.19 10.35 -8.81
C ASP A 78 -8.40 9.70 -9.50
N PRO A 79 -9.13 8.78 -8.85
CA PRO A 79 -10.23 8.04 -9.48
C PRO A 79 -11.36 8.96 -9.93
N LEU A 80 -11.97 8.62 -11.07
CA LEU A 80 -13.15 9.35 -11.53
C LEU A 80 -14.41 8.94 -10.74
N PRO A 81 -15.42 9.82 -10.60
CA PRO A 81 -16.62 9.50 -9.82
C PRO A 81 -17.38 8.24 -10.29
N ASP A 82 -17.30 7.91 -11.57
CA ASP A 82 -17.91 6.70 -12.17
C ASP A 82 -17.10 5.42 -11.93
N GLU A 83 -15.86 5.53 -11.44
CA GLU A 83 -15.00 4.40 -11.05
C GLU A 83 -15.17 4.02 -9.57
N VAL A 84 -15.89 4.84 -8.80
CA VAL A 84 -16.21 4.57 -7.39
C VAL A 84 -17.33 3.53 -7.29
N VAL A 85 -17.01 2.43 -6.62
CA VAL A 85 -17.89 1.27 -6.45
C VAL A 85 -18.28 1.10 -4.97
N LEU A 86 -17.34 1.33 -4.06
CA LEU A 86 -17.51 1.16 -2.60
C LEU A 86 -17.78 2.50 -1.94
N TRP A 87 -19.07 2.79 -1.76
CA TRP A 87 -19.57 3.96 -1.04
C TRP A 87 -19.60 3.74 0.49
N GLU A 88 -19.83 4.80 1.27
CA GLU A 88 -19.90 4.78 2.75
C GLU A 88 -20.60 3.54 3.35
N HIS A 89 -21.76 3.15 2.83
CA HIS A 89 -22.51 1.97 3.32
C HIS A 89 -21.86 0.60 3.03
N HIS A 90 -20.74 0.57 2.29
CA HIS A 90 -19.90 -0.59 2.03
C HIS A 90 -18.61 -0.57 2.86
N SER A 91 -18.45 0.34 3.83
CA SER A 91 -17.20 0.48 4.60
C SER A 91 -16.75 -0.85 5.25
N ASP A 92 -17.67 -1.57 5.91
CA ASP A 92 -17.39 -2.88 6.50
C ASP A 92 -16.90 -3.90 5.46
N GLN A 93 -17.56 -3.95 4.29
CA GLN A 93 -17.14 -4.82 3.18
C GLN A 93 -15.74 -4.43 2.68
N ALA A 94 -15.45 -3.15 2.57
CA ALA A 94 -14.13 -2.66 2.16
C ALA A 94 -13.05 -3.05 3.18
N ILE A 95 -13.33 -2.97 4.48
CA ILE A 95 -12.43 -3.41 5.55
C ILE A 95 -12.20 -4.93 5.49
N ASP A 96 -13.23 -5.74 5.28
CA ASP A 96 -13.08 -7.19 5.14
C ASP A 96 -12.17 -7.55 3.96
N VAL A 97 -12.35 -6.88 2.82
CA VAL A 97 -11.48 -7.04 1.65
C VAL A 97 -10.06 -6.57 1.95
N LEU A 98 -9.90 -5.42 2.63
CA LEU A 98 -8.60 -4.91 3.04
C LEU A 98 -7.85 -5.90 3.94
N GLN A 99 -8.54 -6.51 4.89
CA GLN A 99 -7.97 -7.55 5.75
C GLN A 99 -7.50 -8.75 4.92
N PHE A 100 -8.34 -9.24 4.01
CA PHE A 100 -8.00 -10.34 3.11
C PHE A 100 -6.73 -10.02 2.27
N LEU A 101 -6.64 -8.80 1.74
CA LEU A 101 -5.46 -8.33 1.01
C LEU A 101 -4.22 -8.22 1.92
N ALA A 102 -4.35 -7.60 3.10
CA ALA A 102 -3.24 -7.40 4.04
C ALA A 102 -2.67 -8.74 4.55
N LYS A 103 -3.49 -9.79 4.61
CA LYS A 103 -3.05 -11.15 4.98
C LYS A 103 -2.24 -11.86 3.88
N GLY A 104 -2.19 -11.31 2.66
CA GLY A 104 -1.56 -11.95 1.50
C GLY A 104 -2.35 -13.15 0.96
N GLU A 105 -3.66 -13.19 1.24
CA GLU A 105 -4.55 -14.28 0.85
C GLU A 105 -5.01 -14.15 -0.62
N ASN A 106 -4.95 -12.93 -1.18
CA ASN A 106 -5.19 -12.71 -2.60
C ASN A 106 -4.11 -13.35 -3.48
N LYS A 107 -4.54 -14.22 -4.40
CA LYS A 107 -3.68 -14.84 -5.43
C LYS A 107 -3.92 -14.28 -6.83
N VAL A 108 -4.87 -13.34 -6.98
CA VAL A 108 -5.19 -12.71 -8.26
C VAL A 108 -4.23 -11.56 -8.53
N ASP A 109 -3.71 -11.51 -9.75
CA ASP A 109 -2.86 -10.39 -10.19
C ASP A 109 -3.66 -9.06 -10.20
N PRO A 110 -3.12 -7.95 -9.66
CA PRO A 110 -3.77 -6.64 -9.63
C PRO A 110 -4.27 -6.15 -10.98
N SER A 111 -3.59 -6.50 -12.08
CA SER A 111 -4.05 -6.15 -13.43
C SER A 111 -5.40 -6.77 -13.80
N LYS A 112 -5.80 -7.84 -13.08
CA LYS A 112 -7.06 -8.58 -13.27
C LYS A 112 -8.06 -8.35 -12.14
N LEU A 113 -7.69 -7.60 -11.09
CA LEU A 113 -8.60 -7.29 -10.00
C LEU A 113 -9.69 -6.33 -10.45
N ILE A 114 -10.93 -6.75 -10.24
CA ILE A 114 -12.14 -5.96 -10.43
C ILE A 114 -12.92 -6.05 -9.12
N PHE A 115 -13.20 -4.90 -8.52
CA PHE A 115 -14.03 -4.82 -7.33
C PHE A 115 -15.48 -4.52 -7.74
N SER A 116 -16.42 -5.21 -7.12
CA SER A 116 -17.86 -5.04 -7.36
C SER A 116 -18.60 -5.16 -6.03
N THR A 117 -19.67 -4.39 -5.86
CA THR A 117 -20.55 -4.56 -4.70
C THR A 117 -21.40 -5.81 -4.88
N THR A 118 -21.66 -6.52 -3.79
CA THR A 118 -22.75 -7.50 -3.81
C THR A 118 -24.05 -6.72 -3.67
N GLY A 119 -24.98 -6.83 -4.62
CA GLY A 119 -26.29 -6.16 -4.53
C GLY A 119 -27.14 -6.60 -3.32
N LYS A 120 -26.66 -7.54 -2.51
CA LYS A 120 -27.21 -7.85 -1.20
C LYS A 120 -26.51 -6.98 -0.16
N GLN A 121 -27.24 -6.06 0.45
CA GLN A 121 -26.89 -5.58 1.78
C GLN A 121 -26.85 -6.81 2.67
N VAL A 122 -25.67 -7.36 2.93
CA VAL A 122 -25.56 -8.40 3.95
C VAL A 122 -25.70 -7.65 5.26
N PRO A 123 -26.71 -7.94 6.09
CA PRO A 123 -26.78 -7.38 7.44
C PRO A 123 -25.69 -8.07 8.25
N HIS A 124 -24.44 -7.69 8.04
CA HIS A 124 -23.37 -8.12 8.89
C HIS A 124 -23.52 -7.36 10.19
N LYS A 125 -24.02 -8.06 11.23
CA LYS A 125 -23.56 -7.83 12.60
C LYS A 125 -22.08 -8.20 12.63
N SER A 126 -21.24 -7.40 11.98
CA SER A 126 -19.80 -7.52 12.14
C SER A 126 -19.55 -7.16 13.60
N GLU A 127 -19.27 -8.18 14.40
CA GLU A 127 -18.58 -8.03 15.67
C GLU A 127 -17.34 -7.18 15.38
N ARG A 128 -17.47 -5.86 15.59
CA ARG A 128 -16.46 -4.81 15.43
C ARG A 128 -15.23 -5.30 14.70
N ALA A 129 -15.17 -5.14 13.37
CA ALA A 129 -14.05 -5.50 12.50
C ALA A 129 -12.76 -5.70 13.29
N SER A 130 -12.55 -6.95 13.75
CA SER A 130 -11.49 -7.22 14.72
C SER A 130 -10.19 -6.80 14.08
N SER A 131 -9.39 -5.99 14.78
CA SER A 131 -8.09 -5.58 14.28
C SER A 131 -7.26 -6.81 13.93
N LEU A 132 -6.41 -6.67 12.93
CA LEU A 132 -5.48 -7.74 12.59
C LEU A 132 -4.53 -7.92 13.76
N LYS A 133 -4.53 -9.10 14.39
CA LYS A 133 -3.51 -9.44 15.40
C LYS A 133 -2.14 -9.55 14.72
N LEU A 134 -1.35 -8.48 14.83
CA LEU A 134 -0.05 -8.38 14.16
C LEU A 134 1.05 -9.14 14.92
N THR A 135 0.83 -9.50 16.18
CA THR A 135 1.78 -10.23 17.02
C THR A 135 1.15 -11.54 17.50
N MET A 136 1.98 -12.59 17.67
CA MET A 136 1.52 -13.85 18.28
C MET A 136 1.65 -13.81 19.80
N ASP A 137 2.80 -13.32 20.26
CA ASP A 137 3.09 -13.11 21.67
C ASP A 137 2.79 -11.65 21.99
N ASP A 138 2.11 -11.47 23.10
CA ASP A 138 1.67 -10.19 23.63
C ASP A 138 2.85 -9.28 24.09
N ASP A 139 4.09 -9.73 23.90
CA ASP A 139 5.31 -9.11 24.44
C ASP A 139 6.07 -8.18 23.47
N LEU A 140 5.48 -7.80 22.34
CA LEU A 140 6.19 -6.93 21.41
C LEU A 140 6.14 -5.44 21.79
N TYR A 141 7.30 -5.03 22.30
CA TYR A 141 7.84 -3.68 22.48
C TYR A 141 7.54 -2.70 21.31
N PRO A 142 7.69 -1.37 21.51
CA PRO A 142 6.97 -0.39 20.71
C PRO A 142 7.90 0.48 19.85
N PRO A 143 8.56 -0.03 18.79
CA PRO A 143 9.19 0.89 17.85
C PRO A 143 8.14 1.74 17.11
N LEU A 144 6.87 1.30 17.06
CA LEU A 144 5.77 2.20 16.68
C LEU A 144 5.52 3.34 17.67
N ALA A 145 6.03 3.26 18.91
CA ALA A 145 6.05 4.39 19.86
C ALA A 145 7.26 5.31 19.66
N SER A 146 8.03 5.17 18.57
CA SER A 146 8.86 6.27 18.13
C SER A 146 7.98 7.49 17.92
N LYS A 147 8.22 8.52 18.72
CA LYS A 147 7.56 9.83 18.59
C LYS A 147 7.73 10.43 17.19
N ALA A 148 8.71 9.93 16.41
CA ALA A 148 8.95 10.36 15.05
C ALA A 148 7.87 9.89 14.07
N ILE A 149 7.48 8.60 14.14
CA ILE A 149 6.47 8.01 13.26
C ILE A 149 5.06 8.23 13.81
N GLU A 150 4.91 8.43 15.12
CA GLU A 150 3.60 8.59 15.78
C GLU A 150 2.58 9.50 15.06
N PRO A 151 2.94 10.69 14.55
CA PRO A 151 1.99 11.53 13.80
C PRO A 151 1.41 10.82 12.57
N PHE A 152 2.20 9.99 11.90
CA PHE A 152 1.79 9.22 10.72
C PHE A 152 0.90 8.03 11.07
N LEU A 153 0.65 7.75 12.36
CA LEU A 153 -0.25 6.70 12.83
C LEU A 153 -1.56 7.28 13.38
N GLN A 154 -1.76 8.60 13.28
CA GLN A 154 -2.96 9.28 13.73
C GLN A 154 -3.78 9.72 12.51
N PRO A 155 -4.94 9.10 12.24
CA PRO A 155 -5.74 9.42 11.05
C PRO A 155 -6.30 10.86 11.09
N ASP A 156 -6.58 11.38 12.28
CA ASP A 156 -7.32 12.64 12.48
C ASP A 156 -6.48 13.91 12.24
N ILE A 157 -5.15 13.79 12.22
CA ILE A 157 -4.28 14.96 12.07
C ILE A 157 -4.04 15.35 10.61
N TRP A 158 -4.41 14.49 9.65
CA TRP A 158 -4.06 14.66 8.25
C TRP A 158 -5.27 15.08 7.41
N GLU A 159 -5.11 16.23 6.75
CA GLU A 159 -5.94 16.61 5.61
C GLU A 159 -5.37 16.01 4.33
N TYR A 160 -6.26 15.54 3.45
CA TYR A 160 -5.89 14.97 2.15
C TYR A 160 -6.41 15.87 1.02
N PRO A 161 -5.72 16.99 0.72
CA PRO A 161 -6.18 17.90 -0.33
C PRO A 161 -6.08 17.29 -1.74
N ARG A 162 -5.36 16.17 -1.90
CA ARG A 162 -5.16 15.47 -3.17
C ARG A 162 -5.13 13.96 -2.95
N TYR A 163 -5.60 13.20 -3.95
CA TYR A 163 -5.57 11.75 -3.93
C TYR A 163 -4.17 11.16 -3.64
N THR A 164 -3.11 11.76 -4.19
CA THR A 164 -1.73 11.31 -3.94
C THR A 164 -1.33 11.31 -2.46
N LYS A 165 -1.89 12.22 -1.64
CA LYS A 165 -1.61 12.27 -0.20
C LYS A 165 -2.28 11.10 0.52
N ILE A 166 -3.58 10.87 0.26
CA ILE A 166 -4.33 9.78 0.89
C ILE A 166 -3.83 8.41 0.44
N SER A 167 -3.52 8.23 -0.85
CA SER A 167 -2.98 6.98 -1.39
C SER A 167 -1.59 6.67 -0.86
N SER A 168 -0.73 7.68 -0.70
CA SER A 168 0.60 7.50 -0.09
C SER A 168 0.51 7.12 1.38
N HIS A 169 -0.36 7.79 2.14
CA HIS A 169 -0.57 7.46 3.55
C HIS A 169 -1.12 6.05 3.72
N PHE A 170 -2.17 5.72 2.96
CA PHE A 170 -2.72 4.37 2.90
C PHE A 170 -1.66 3.34 2.54
N LEU A 171 -0.85 3.57 1.49
CA LEU A 171 0.19 2.66 1.04
C LEU A 171 1.23 2.38 2.14
N ALA A 172 1.67 3.42 2.84
CA ALA A 172 2.60 3.29 3.96
C ALA A 172 2.00 2.39 5.05
N LEU A 173 0.82 2.73 5.53
CA LEU A 173 0.13 1.98 6.59
C LEU A 173 -0.16 0.53 6.17
N PHE A 174 -0.61 0.33 4.93
CA PHE A 174 -0.92 -0.99 4.38
C PHE A 174 0.34 -1.87 4.31
N ILE A 175 1.47 -1.33 3.86
CA ILE A 175 2.73 -2.08 3.82
C ILE A 175 3.20 -2.39 5.24
N MET A 176 3.07 -1.47 6.19
CA MET A 176 3.41 -1.74 7.59
C MET A 176 2.57 -2.88 8.15
N VAL A 177 1.24 -2.81 8.02
CA VAL A 177 0.30 -3.84 8.51
C VAL A 177 0.57 -5.18 7.83
N SER A 178 0.66 -5.22 6.50
CA SER A 178 0.86 -6.48 5.76
C SER A 178 2.23 -7.11 6.03
N THR A 179 3.29 -6.30 6.15
CA THR A 179 4.64 -6.78 6.48
C THR A 179 4.67 -7.32 7.91
N LEU A 180 4.13 -6.59 8.88
CA LEU A 180 4.03 -7.06 10.26
C LEU A 180 3.21 -8.35 10.35
N TRP A 181 2.07 -8.42 9.65
CA TRP A 181 1.26 -9.64 9.60
C TRP A 181 2.07 -10.83 9.04
N LYS A 182 2.79 -10.66 7.93
CA LYS A 182 3.64 -11.71 7.35
C LYS A 182 4.74 -12.16 8.31
N LEU A 183 5.29 -11.22 9.07
CA LEU A 183 6.38 -11.46 10.02
C LEU A 183 5.91 -11.86 11.43
N ARG A 184 4.61 -12.00 11.70
CA ARG A 184 4.02 -12.23 13.04
C ARG A 184 4.53 -13.45 13.81
N ARG A 185 5.20 -14.37 13.13
CA ARG A 185 5.83 -15.56 13.73
C ARG A 185 7.29 -15.33 14.11
N THR A 186 7.83 -14.13 13.91
CA THR A 186 9.23 -13.82 14.12
C THR A 186 9.37 -12.40 14.66
N SER A 187 9.27 -12.27 15.98
CA SER A 187 9.44 -11.00 16.71
C SER A 187 10.72 -10.27 16.35
N LEU A 188 11.82 -11.02 16.12
CA LEU A 188 13.10 -10.47 15.66
C LEU A 188 12.98 -9.71 14.32
N LEU A 189 12.28 -10.28 13.33
CA LEU A 189 12.12 -9.65 12.02
C LEU A 189 11.11 -8.50 12.05
N GLN A 190 10.06 -8.59 12.89
CA GLN A 190 9.15 -7.47 13.11
C GLN A 190 9.86 -6.28 13.73
N ARG A 191 10.66 -6.52 14.76
CA ARG A 191 11.49 -5.50 15.39
C ARG A 191 12.47 -4.91 14.38
N PHE A 192 13.15 -5.76 13.61
CA PHE A 192 14.08 -5.28 12.57
C PHE A 192 13.37 -4.38 11.54
N PHE A 193 12.19 -4.77 11.05
CA PHE A 193 11.41 -3.96 10.11
C PHE A 193 11.07 -2.57 10.70
N LEU A 194 10.58 -2.54 11.94
CA LEU A 194 10.18 -1.30 12.60
C LEU A 194 11.38 -0.41 12.94
N ASP A 195 12.47 -0.99 13.45
CA ASP A 195 13.73 -0.28 13.71
C ASP A 195 14.31 0.31 12.43
N ARG A 196 14.16 -0.40 11.29
CA ARG A 196 14.56 0.11 9.97
C ARG A 196 13.67 1.25 9.49
N ALA A 197 12.35 1.13 9.64
CA ALA A 197 11.42 2.20 9.29
C ALA A 197 11.74 3.48 10.09
N ASP A 198 11.96 3.36 11.40
CA ASP A 198 12.34 4.49 12.26
C ASP A 198 13.70 5.08 11.89
N THR A 199 14.72 4.23 11.73
CA THR A 199 16.07 4.70 11.36
C THR A 199 16.05 5.43 10.01
N LEU A 200 15.33 4.91 9.02
CA LEU A 200 15.19 5.54 7.71
C LEU A 200 14.42 6.86 7.82
N PHE A 201 13.37 6.90 8.63
CA PHE A 201 12.59 8.10 8.91
C PHE A 201 13.45 9.21 9.49
N VAL A 202 14.13 8.94 10.61
CA VAL A 202 14.97 9.93 11.30
C VAL A 202 16.11 10.41 10.40
N LYS A 203 16.73 9.52 9.63
CA LYS A 203 17.86 9.88 8.75
C LYS A 203 17.45 10.62 7.48
N SER A 204 16.20 10.47 7.02
CA SER A 204 15.73 11.07 5.77
C SER A 204 14.89 12.32 5.98
N SER A 205 14.61 12.69 7.23
CA SER A 205 13.73 13.80 7.57
C SER A 205 14.53 15.00 8.06
N ALA A 206 14.21 16.18 7.53
CA ALA A 206 14.60 17.44 8.14
C ALA A 206 13.62 17.81 9.27
N LEU A 207 14.07 18.63 10.21
CA LEU A 207 13.23 19.22 11.24
C LEU A 207 12.90 20.66 10.86
N ASP A 208 11.66 21.09 11.12
CA ASP A 208 11.26 22.49 11.05
C ASP A 208 11.73 23.28 12.29
N SER A 209 11.35 24.56 12.37
CA SER A 209 11.69 25.42 13.51
C SER A 209 11.06 24.98 14.84
N ASP A 210 9.97 24.21 14.79
CA ASP A 210 9.28 23.67 15.96
C ASP A 210 9.81 22.29 16.37
N GLY A 211 10.82 21.77 15.65
CA GLY A 211 11.39 20.44 15.88
C GLY A 211 10.50 19.31 15.36
N LYS A 212 9.56 19.57 14.46
CA LYS A 212 8.73 18.55 13.81
C LYS A 212 9.38 18.07 12.52
N TYR A 213 9.20 16.80 12.22
CA TYR A 213 9.71 16.21 10.99
C TYR A 213 8.95 16.74 9.76
N MET A 214 9.67 17.26 8.79
CA MET A 214 9.14 17.85 7.54
C MET A 214 8.85 16.83 6.44
N ILE A 215 9.03 15.53 6.72
CA ILE A 215 8.79 14.50 5.72
C ILE A 215 7.31 14.44 5.36
N THR A 216 7.03 14.37 4.07
CA THR A 216 5.66 14.32 3.57
C THR A 216 5.11 12.88 3.60
N LEU A 217 3.79 12.72 3.50
CA LEU A 217 3.15 11.40 3.39
C LEU A 217 3.70 10.57 2.21
N GLU A 218 4.03 11.22 1.09
CA GLU A 218 4.69 10.58 -0.05
C GLU A 218 6.11 10.14 0.29
N GLY A 219 6.89 10.97 0.99
CA GLY A 219 8.22 10.57 1.46
C GLY A 219 8.15 9.39 2.42
N PHE A 220 7.20 9.44 3.36
CA PHE A 220 6.98 8.39 4.35
C PHE A 220 6.67 7.04 3.70
N SER A 221 5.79 7.00 2.68
CA SER A 221 5.47 5.75 1.99
C SER A 221 6.68 5.09 1.34
N TRP A 222 7.59 5.87 0.75
CA TRP A 222 8.84 5.35 0.18
C TRP A 222 9.79 4.79 1.23
N LEU A 223 9.89 5.43 2.39
CA LEU A 223 10.71 4.91 3.48
C LEU A 223 10.18 3.58 4.00
N VAL A 224 8.86 3.44 4.12
CA VAL A 224 8.22 2.19 4.51
C VAL A 224 8.43 1.10 3.48
N ILE A 225 8.29 1.40 2.18
CA ILE A 225 8.58 0.44 1.10
C ILE A 225 10.03 -0.04 1.20
N LYS A 226 10.97 0.90 1.40
CA LYS A 226 12.38 0.58 1.55
C LYS A 226 12.65 -0.29 2.79
N ALA A 227 12.07 0.06 3.95
CA ALA A 227 12.17 -0.76 5.16
C ALA A 227 11.63 -2.18 4.93
N GLY A 228 10.51 -2.31 4.19
CA GLY A 228 9.92 -3.59 3.79
C GLY A 228 10.88 -4.42 2.94
N PHE A 229 11.54 -3.80 1.97
CA PHE A 229 12.57 -4.48 1.17
C PHE A 229 13.79 -4.90 1.99
N GLU A 230 14.29 -4.05 2.89
CA GLU A 230 15.44 -4.35 3.75
C GLU A 230 15.15 -5.53 4.70
N VAL A 231 13.92 -5.64 5.25
CA VAL A 231 13.59 -6.83 6.07
C VAL A 231 13.51 -8.10 5.23
N TYR A 232 13.02 -8.03 3.99
CA TYR A 232 13.03 -9.22 3.13
C TYR A 232 14.43 -9.64 2.70
N GLU A 233 15.39 -8.73 2.62
CA GLU A 233 16.80 -9.07 2.36
C GLU A 233 17.43 -9.91 3.48
N ALA A 234 16.92 -9.81 4.72
CA ALA A 234 17.41 -10.58 5.86
C ALA A 234 17.12 -12.10 5.74
N PHE A 235 16.28 -12.54 4.80
CA PHE A 235 15.96 -13.96 4.59
C PHE A 235 17.10 -14.78 3.93
N GLY A 236 18.14 -14.12 3.41
CA GLY A 236 19.39 -14.74 2.94
C GLY A 236 19.32 -15.47 1.58
N ASP A 237 18.23 -16.19 1.28
CA ASP A 237 18.04 -16.86 -0.02
C ASP A 237 17.54 -15.87 -1.08
N LYS A 238 18.32 -15.67 -2.15
CA LYS A 238 18.01 -14.69 -3.22
C LYS A 238 16.65 -14.90 -3.87
N LYS A 239 16.21 -16.15 -4.08
CA LYS A 239 14.92 -16.44 -4.72
C LYS A 239 13.78 -16.14 -3.76
N VAL A 240 13.92 -16.49 -2.48
CA VAL A 240 12.96 -16.14 -1.43
C VAL A 240 12.86 -14.63 -1.25
N ILE A 241 14.00 -13.92 -1.21
CA ILE A 241 14.07 -12.46 -1.15
C ILE A 241 13.28 -11.84 -2.31
N HIS A 242 13.57 -12.28 -3.55
CA HIS A 242 12.89 -11.75 -4.74
C HIS A 242 11.38 -12.00 -4.69
N CYS A 243 10.96 -13.24 -4.42
CA CYS A 243 9.54 -13.57 -4.32
C CYS A 243 8.82 -12.76 -3.24
N ASN A 244 9.42 -12.58 -2.06
CA ASN A 244 8.82 -11.79 -0.98
C ASN A 244 8.68 -10.32 -1.34
N LYS A 245 9.67 -9.73 -2.00
CA LYS A 245 9.62 -8.35 -2.49
C LYS A 245 8.54 -8.19 -3.56
N VAL A 246 8.45 -9.13 -4.51
CA VAL A 246 7.37 -9.16 -5.50
C VAL A 246 6.02 -9.27 -4.79
N ASP A 247 5.84 -10.22 -3.89
CA ASP A 247 4.59 -10.40 -3.15
C ASP A 247 4.17 -9.14 -2.38
N MET A 248 5.11 -8.43 -1.77
CA MET A 248 4.83 -7.14 -1.13
C MET A 248 4.29 -6.09 -2.13
N LEU A 249 4.90 -5.97 -3.30
CA LEU A 249 4.43 -5.04 -4.35
C LEU A 249 3.07 -5.46 -4.92
N MET A 250 2.84 -6.76 -5.07
CA MET A 250 1.56 -7.31 -5.54
C MET A 250 0.43 -7.00 -4.56
N ASP A 251 0.67 -7.20 -3.26
CA ASP A 251 -0.31 -6.89 -2.21
C ASP A 251 -0.55 -5.37 -2.14
N ALA A 252 0.52 -4.56 -2.21
CA ALA A 252 0.42 -3.10 -2.22
C ALA A 252 -0.38 -2.56 -3.41
N ALA A 253 -0.14 -3.08 -4.61
CA ALA A 253 -0.92 -2.72 -5.79
C ALA A 253 -2.40 -3.15 -5.65
N SER A 254 -2.66 -4.31 -5.06
CA SER A 254 -4.03 -4.77 -4.78
C SER A 254 -4.73 -3.82 -3.80
N GLY A 255 -4.06 -3.44 -2.71
CA GLY A 255 -4.57 -2.50 -1.71
C GLY A 255 -4.85 -1.12 -2.31
N LEU A 256 -3.95 -0.60 -3.16
CA LEU A 256 -4.17 0.67 -3.86
C LEU A 256 -5.37 0.60 -4.81
N LYS A 257 -5.55 -0.51 -5.55
CA LYS A 257 -6.74 -0.68 -6.40
C LYS A 257 -8.03 -0.74 -5.59
N LEU A 258 -8.01 -1.35 -4.40
CA LEU A 258 -9.15 -1.27 -3.48
C LEU A 258 -9.43 0.19 -3.09
N LEU A 259 -8.40 0.96 -2.71
CA LEU A 259 -8.56 2.36 -2.33
C LEU A 259 -9.14 3.23 -3.47
N MET A 260 -8.73 2.97 -4.72
CA MET A 260 -9.23 3.69 -5.90
C MET A 260 -10.73 3.55 -6.11
N VAL A 261 -11.31 2.38 -5.81
CA VAL A 261 -12.74 2.13 -6.01
C VAL A 261 -13.60 2.55 -4.82
N CYS A 262 -13.00 3.08 -3.74
CA CYS A 262 -13.70 3.59 -2.57
C CYS A 262 -14.04 5.07 -2.72
N ASP A 263 -15.13 5.54 -2.10
CA ASP A 263 -15.36 6.98 -1.90
C ASP A 263 -14.49 7.54 -0.75
N GLU A 264 -14.49 8.87 -0.58
CA GLU A 264 -13.63 9.53 0.41
C GLU A 264 -13.89 9.08 1.87
N PRO A 265 -15.16 8.96 2.34
CA PRO A 265 -15.44 8.37 3.65
C PRO A 265 -14.83 6.98 3.84
N VAL A 266 -15.05 6.06 2.88
CA VAL A 266 -14.51 4.70 3.00
C VAL A 266 -12.98 4.71 2.98
N ARG A 267 -12.33 5.54 2.15
CA ARG A 267 -10.86 5.64 2.14
C ARG A 267 -10.31 6.05 3.51
N ARG A 268 -10.99 6.98 4.20
CA ARG A 268 -10.62 7.41 5.56
C ARG A 268 -10.84 6.30 6.58
N ASP A 269 -11.93 5.55 6.46
CA ASP A 269 -12.19 4.38 7.32
C ASP A 269 -11.12 3.30 7.16
N LEU A 270 -10.68 3.04 5.92
CA LEU A 270 -9.57 2.11 5.64
C LEU A 270 -8.27 2.57 6.31
N ILE A 271 -7.92 3.85 6.20
CA ILE A 271 -6.76 4.42 6.89
C ILE A 271 -6.90 4.30 8.41
N ALA A 272 -8.04 4.69 8.97
CA ALA A 272 -8.30 4.60 10.40
C ALA A 272 -8.21 3.15 10.90
N PHE A 273 -8.72 2.19 10.14
CA PHE A 273 -8.58 0.76 10.44
C PHE A 273 -7.11 0.31 10.46
N LEU A 274 -6.30 0.70 9.46
CA LEU A 274 -4.87 0.37 9.43
C LEU A 274 -4.11 1.01 10.60
N CYS A 275 -4.40 2.27 10.92
CA CYS A 275 -3.85 2.94 12.10
C CYS A 275 -4.20 2.19 13.38
N ARG A 276 -5.46 1.77 13.58
CA ARG A 276 -5.86 0.95 14.73
C ARG A 276 -5.08 -0.36 14.81
N CYS A 277 -4.90 -1.07 13.69
CA CYS A 277 -4.09 -2.30 13.69
C CYS A 277 -2.65 -2.05 14.16
N LEU A 278 -2.08 -0.88 13.87
CA LEU A 278 -0.74 -0.49 14.30
C LEU A 278 -0.70 0.05 15.74
N LEU A 279 -1.78 0.69 16.21
CA LEU A 279 -1.91 1.20 17.58
C LEU A 279 -2.23 0.10 18.59
N ASP A 280 -2.94 -0.95 18.19
CA ASP A 280 -3.20 -2.12 19.03
C ASP A 280 -1.91 -2.88 19.39
N ILE A 281 -0.82 -2.65 18.64
CA ILE A 281 0.53 -3.12 19.02
C ILE A 281 1.06 -2.35 20.26
N ARG A 282 0.57 -1.12 20.52
CA ARG A 282 1.04 -0.25 21.61
C ARG A 282 0.37 -0.52 22.95
N GLU A 283 -0.91 -0.91 22.96
CA GLU A 283 -1.70 -1.09 24.19
C GLU A 283 -1.44 -2.46 24.83
N MET A 284 -0.26 -2.64 25.46
CA MET A 284 -0.14 -3.67 26.49
C MET A 284 0.41 -3.15 27.80
N PRO A 285 -0.09 -3.70 28.92
CA PRO A 285 -0.04 -3.03 30.20
C PRO A 285 1.40 -2.85 30.62
N SER A 286 1.72 -1.63 31.05
CA SER A 286 2.78 -1.44 32.02
C SER A 286 2.61 -2.50 33.08
N ILE A 287 3.54 -3.45 33.15
CA ILE A 287 3.65 -4.35 34.27
C ILE A 287 3.74 -3.42 35.48
N ASP A 288 2.69 -3.41 36.29
CA ASP A 288 2.70 -2.82 37.62
C ASP A 288 3.84 -3.52 38.36
N SER A 289 4.99 -2.88 38.36
CA SER A 289 6.13 -3.27 39.17
C SER A 289 5.77 -2.92 40.61
N ASP A 290 5.24 -3.91 41.32
CA ASP A 290 5.32 -4.00 42.79
C ASP A 290 6.78 -3.91 43.28
#